data_AF-A0A3R6VTC9-F1
#
_entry.id   AF-A0A3R6VTC9-F1
#
_cell.length_a   1.000
_cell.length_b   1.000
_cell.length_c   1.000
_cell.angle_alpha   90.00
_cell.angle_beta   90.00
_cell.angle_gamma   90.00
#
_symmetry.space_group_name_H-M   'P 1'
#
loop_
_entity.id
_entity.type
_entity.pdbx_description
1 polymer ?
#
loop_
_entity_poly.entity_id
_entity_poly.type
_entity_poly.pdbx_seq_one_letter_code
_entity_poly.pdbx_strand_id
1 'polypeptide(L)'
;MVAQGCEVANHTFDHTLMTKVSPTDLANQLVATNQVVSDACGISPVLMRPCGGAKTDAGMNIAGAISMPAILWSVDTLDWKTRDASQTIQTVLDKVKDGDIILMHDLYDATGDASETIIPELVKRGFQLVTVSELSSYRGGMIPGKSYSQFRLVKTNEK
;
A
#
# COMPACT_ATOMS: atom_id res chain seq x y z
N MET A 1 -6.75 -6.54 -12.48
CA MET A 1 -6.74 -5.45 -11.47
C MET A 1 -7.79 -4.38 -11.76
N VAL A 2 -7.57 -3.40 -12.65
CA VAL A 2 -8.52 -2.27 -12.84
C VAL A 2 -9.94 -2.73 -13.21
N ALA A 3 -10.08 -3.62 -14.20
CA ALA A 3 -11.39 -4.16 -14.60
C ALA A 3 -12.10 -4.99 -13.50
N GLN A 4 -11.36 -5.42 -12.47
CA GLN A 4 -11.88 -6.14 -11.31
C GLN A 4 -12.20 -5.19 -10.14
N GLY A 5 -12.05 -3.87 -10.32
CA GLY A 5 -12.31 -2.85 -9.30
C GLY A 5 -11.15 -2.63 -8.33
N CYS A 6 -9.96 -3.18 -8.58
CA CYS A 6 -8.79 -2.94 -7.73
C CYS A 6 -8.20 -1.53 -7.97
N GLU A 7 -7.78 -0.87 -6.89
CA GLU A 7 -6.92 0.31 -6.97
C GLU A 7 -5.50 -0.07 -7.42
N VAL A 8 -4.97 0.64 -8.42
CA VAL A 8 -3.60 0.46 -8.92
C VAL A 8 -2.79 1.71 -8.58
N ALA A 9 -1.59 1.50 -8.03
CA ALA A 9 -0.73 2.54 -7.47
C ALA A 9 0.73 2.37 -7.93
N ASN A 10 1.58 3.36 -7.61
CA ASN A 10 2.98 3.41 -8.03
C ASN A 10 3.91 2.75 -7.00
N HIS A 11 4.82 1.87 -7.43
CA HIS A 11 5.84 1.27 -6.57
C HIS A 11 7.27 1.50 -7.09
N THR A 12 7.52 2.70 -7.64
CA THR A 12 8.69 3.05 -8.45
C THR A 12 8.79 2.21 -9.73
N PHE A 13 9.84 2.42 -10.53
CA PHE A 13 10.03 1.72 -11.80
C PHE A 13 10.90 0.47 -11.61
N ASP A 14 12.07 0.62 -10.98
CA ASP A 14 13.08 -0.45 -10.85
C ASP A 14 13.13 -1.07 -9.45
N HIS A 15 12.14 -0.80 -8.61
CA HIS A 15 12.13 -1.23 -7.21
C HIS A 15 13.40 -0.79 -6.43
N THR A 16 13.88 0.43 -6.66
CA THR A 16 15.08 0.95 -5.98
C THR A 16 14.70 1.80 -4.77
N LEU A 17 15.42 1.61 -3.65
CA LEU A 17 15.22 2.42 -2.46
C LEU A 17 15.54 3.89 -2.77
N MET A 18 14.67 4.82 -2.36
CA MET A 18 14.92 6.26 -2.55
C MET A 18 16.20 6.78 -1.87
N THR A 19 16.75 6.03 -0.91
CA THR A 19 18.04 6.33 -0.26
C THR A 19 19.25 5.93 -1.11
N LYS A 20 19.03 5.24 -2.23
CA LYS A 20 20.07 4.68 -3.11
C LYS A 20 20.02 5.23 -4.54
N VAL A 21 19.18 6.23 -4.80
CA VAL A 21 19.05 6.90 -6.10
C VAL A 21 19.15 8.41 -5.92
N SER A 22 19.51 9.11 -6.98
CA SER A 22 19.49 10.57 -6.96
C SER A 22 18.04 11.09 -6.90
N PRO A 23 17.82 12.32 -6.38
CA PRO A 23 16.52 12.99 -6.45
C PRO A 23 15.91 13.01 -7.86
N THR A 24 16.73 13.28 -8.88
CA THR A 24 16.29 13.33 -10.28
C THR A 24 15.85 11.95 -10.78
N ASP A 25 16.62 10.91 -10.48
CA ASP A 25 16.28 9.55 -10.90
C ASP A 25 15.02 9.06 -10.22
N LEU A 26 14.83 9.37 -8.93
CA LEU A 26 13.59 9.04 -8.23
C LEU A 26 12.39 9.73 -8.89
N ALA A 27 12.49 11.02 -9.21
CA ALA A 27 11.42 11.74 -9.89
C ALA A 27 11.09 11.10 -11.25
N ASN A 28 12.12 10.74 -12.03
CA ASN A 28 11.95 10.05 -13.31
C ASN A 28 11.28 8.70 -13.15
N GLN A 29 11.67 7.89 -12.16
CA GLN A 29 11.02 6.60 -11.90
C GLN A 29 9.53 6.76 -11.56
N LEU A 30 9.18 7.73 -10.71
CA LEU A 30 7.76 7.94 -10.36
C LEU A 30 6.94 8.36 -11.58
N VAL A 31 7.44 9.30 -12.39
CA VAL A 31 6.76 9.76 -13.61
C VAL A 31 6.65 8.64 -14.64
N ALA A 32 7.74 7.90 -14.89
CA ALA A 32 7.77 6.81 -15.84
C ALA A 32 6.78 5.70 -15.45
N THR A 33 6.72 5.31 -14.16
CA THR A 33 5.76 4.34 -13.67
C THR A 33 4.32 4.82 -13.85
N ASN A 34 4.02 6.10 -13.55
CA ASN A 34 2.68 6.64 -13.78
C ASN A 34 2.30 6.61 -15.27
N GLN A 35 3.23 6.94 -16.16
CA GLN A 35 3.00 6.93 -17.60
C GLN A 35 2.67 5.52 -18.11
N VAL A 36 3.49 4.51 -17.77
CA VAL A 36 3.26 3.14 -18.26
C VAL A 36 1.97 2.53 -17.69
N VAL A 37 1.59 2.88 -16.46
CA VAL A 37 0.29 2.46 -15.90
C VAL A 37 -0.86 3.13 -16.67
N SER A 38 -0.76 4.43 -16.95
CA SER A 38 -1.77 5.16 -17.71
C SER A 38 -1.93 4.62 -19.12
N ASP A 39 -0.83 4.32 -19.80
CA ASP A 39 -0.86 3.77 -21.15
C ASP A 39 -1.45 2.36 -21.18
N ALA A 40 -1.18 1.55 -20.15
CA ALA A 40 -1.64 0.16 -20.10
C ALA A 40 -3.13 0.01 -19.77
N CYS A 41 -3.68 0.89 -18.91
CA CYS A 41 -5.04 0.69 -18.40
C CYS A 41 -5.88 1.96 -18.24
N GLY A 42 -5.42 3.10 -18.76
CA GLY A 42 -6.21 4.34 -18.82
C GLY A 42 -6.40 5.06 -17.49
N ILE A 43 -5.65 4.66 -16.44
CA ILE A 43 -5.70 5.31 -15.11
C ILE A 43 -4.34 5.88 -14.76
N SER A 44 -4.32 7.06 -14.13
CA SER A 44 -3.10 7.60 -13.54
C SER A 44 -3.05 7.23 -12.05
N PRO A 45 -1.98 6.58 -11.56
CA PRO A 45 -1.79 6.35 -10.12
C PRO A 45 -1.87 7.66 -9.34
N VAL A 46 -2.57 7.63 -8.19
CA VAL A 46 -2.69 8.78 -7.27
C VAL A 46 -1.95 8.55 -5.95
N LEU A 47 -1.57 7.30 -5.67
CA LEU A 47 -0.83 6.89 -4.48
C LEU A 47 0.49 6.24 -4.89
N MET A 48 1.49 6.35 -4.03
CA MET A 48 2.75 5.62 -4.21
C MET A 48 3.13 4.86 -2.95
N ARG A 49 3.82 3.73 -3.09
CA ARG A 49 4.48 3.03 -1.98
C ARG A 49 5.99 3.10 -2.20
N PRO A 50 6.79 3.58 -1.25
CA PRO A 50 8.23 3.57 -1.41
C PRO A 50 8.79 2.17 -1.25
N CYS A 51 9.74 1.79 -2.12
CA CYS A 51 10.40 0.49 -2.05
C CYS A 51 11.04 0.27 -0.67
N GLY A 52 10.80 -0.91 -0.11
CA GLY A 52 11.24 -1.28 1.24
C GLY A 52 10.73 -0.37 2.36
N GLY A 53 9.73 0.48 2.11
CA GLY A 53 9.24 1.46 3.09
C GLY A 53 10.22 2.62 3.38
N ALA A 54 11.27 2.76 2.57
CA ALA A 54 12.30 3.78 2.74
C ALA A 54 11.71 5.19 2.63
N LYS A 55 12.13 6.09 3.52
CA LYS A 55 11.68 7.48 3.55
C LYS A 55 12.87 8.41 3.72
N THR A 56 12.89 9.47 2.94
CA THR A 56 13.75 10.65 3.11
C THR A 56 12.92 11.89 2.87
N ASP A 57 13.28 13.01 3.48
CA ASP A 57 12.55 14.27 3.26
C ASP A 57 12.55 14.67 1.78
N ALA A 58 13.69 14.53 1.11
CA ALA A 58 13.80 14.77 -0.32
C ALA A 58 12.87 13.86 -1.14
N GLY A 59 12.85 12.56 -0.86
CA GLY A 59 11.99 11.61 -1.58
C GLY A 59 10.50 11.84 -1.34
N MET A 60 10.12 12.20 -0.10
CA MET A 60 8.74 12.56 0.22
C MET A 60 8.32 13.87 -0.45
N ASN A 61 9.22 14.86 -0.54
CA ASN A 61 8.96 16.10 -1.27
C ASN A 61 8.80 15.84 -2.77
N ILE A 62 9.58 14.93 -3.36
CA ILE A 62 9.45 14.54 -4.77
C ILE A 62 8.09 13.88 -5.02
N ALA A 63 7.70 12.90 -4.19
CA ALA A 63 6.37 12.29 -4.29
C ALA A 63 5.25 13.33 -4.12
N GLY A 64 5.40 14.25 -3.17
CA GLY A 64 4.47 15.35 -2.94
C GLY A 64 4.38 16.33 -4.11
N ALA A 65 5.47 16.60 -4.82
CA ALA A 65 5.50 17.49 -5.98
C ALA A 65 4.67 16.97 -7.15
N ILE A 66 4.47 15.65 -7.24
CA ILE A 66 3.55 15.00 -8.18
C ILE A 66 2.24 14.58 -7.52
N SER A 67 1.88 15.21 -6.41
CA SER A 67 0.60 15.04 -5.69
C SER A 67 0.34 13.64 -5.13
N MET A 68 1.38 12.87 -4.81
CA MET A 68 1.24 11.50 -4.32
C MET A 68 1.49 11.39 -2.81
N PRO A 69 0.51 10.93 -2.00
CA PRO A 69 0.75 10.41 -0.66
C PRO A 69 1.53 9.09 -0.73
N ALA A 70 2.35 8.83 0.29
CA ALA A 70 3.12 7.60 0.43
C ALA A 70 2.39 6.57 1.32
N ILE A 71 2.20 5.35 0.84
CA ILE A 71 1.45 4.30 1.54
C ILE A 71 2.41 3.22 2.02
N LEU A 72 2.48 3.06 3.34
CA LEU A 72 3.20 1.99 4.03
C LEU A 72 2.21 0.89 4.46
N TRP A 73 2.46 0.28 5.60
CA TRP A 73 1.65 -0.78 6.20
C TRP A 73 1.84 -0.79 7.71
N SER A 74 0.83 -1.29 8.41
CA SER A 74 0.84 -1.52 9.86
C SER A 74 0.97 -3.00 10.20
N VAL A 75 0.63 -3.89 9.26
CA VAL A 75 0.81 -5.33 9.37
C VAL A 75 1.72 -5.79 8.24
N ASP A 76 2.92 -6.25 8.60
CA ASP A 76 3.83 -6.94 7.67
C ASP A 76 3.63 -8.45 7.83
N THR A 77 3.24 -9.12 6.75
CA THR A 77 3.03 -10.57 6.75
C THR A 77 4.34 -11.36 6.68
N LEU A 78 5.43 -10.74 6.24
CA LEU A 78 6.69 -11.39 5.92
C LEU A 78 6.58 -12.51 4.88
N ASP A 79 5.53 -12.50 4.06
CA ASP A 79 5.30 -13.47 2.98
C ASP A 79 6.47 -13.54 1.97
N TRP A 80 7.10 -12.39 1.73
CA TRP A 80 8.32 -12.22 0.94
C TRP A 80 9.53 -13.00 1.50
N LYS A 81 9.48 -13.39 2.78
CA LYS A 81 10.55 -14.12 3.48
C LYS A 81 10.16 -15.57 3.75
N THR A 82 8.96 -15.81 4.26
CA THR A 82 8.56 -17.14 4.78
C THR A 82 8.15 -18.10 3.67
N ARG A 83 7.53 -17.61 2.59
CA ARG A 83 6.97 -18.45 1.50
C ARG A 83 5.96 -19.48 2.00
N ASP A 84 5.23 -19.15 3.05
CA ASP A 84 4.40 -20.09 3.79
C ASP A 84 3.00 -19.51 4.02
N ALA A 85 2.00 -20.15 3.42
CA ALA A 85 0.62 -19.68 3.49
C ALA A 85 0.08 -19.68 4.93
N SER A 86 0.42 -20.69 5.74
CA SER A 86 -0.06 -20.80 7.13
C SER A 86 0.51 -19.68 8.01
N GLN A 87 1.80 -19.36 7.84
CA GLN A 87 2.42 -18.24 8.55
C GLN A 87 1.84 -16.88 8.15
N THR A 88 1.53 -16.70 6.86
CA THR A 88 0.86 -15.49 6.34
C THR A 88 -0.54 -15.36 6.93
N ILE A 89 -1.35 -16.43 6.89
CA ILE A 89 -2.69 -16.49 7.48
C ILE A 89 -2.64 -16.13 8.97
N GLN A 90 -1.78 -16.81 9.73
CA GLN A 90 -1.64 -16.57 11.17
C GLN A 90 -1.25 -15.11 11.46
N THR A 91 -0.26 -14.58 10.73
CA THR A 91 0.22 -13.21 10.93
C THR A 91 -0.88 -12.18 10.71
N VAL A 92 -1.71 -12.35 9.68
CA VAL A 92 -2.84 -11.44 9.42
C VAL A 92 -3.90 -11.58 10.50
N LEU A 93 -4.39 -12.80 10.74
CA LEU A 93 -5.54 -13.04 11.60
C LEU A 93 -5.27 -12.75 13.08
N ASP A 94 -4.01 -12.81 13.52
CA ASP A 94 -3.61 -12.49 14.90
C ASP A 94 -3.41 -10.99 15.14
N LYS A 95 -3.07 -10.22 14.09
CA LYS A 95 -2.63 -8.82 14.24
C LYS A 95 -3.63 -7.78 13.75
N VAL A 96 -4.48 -8.13 12.78
CA VAL A 96 -5.36 -7.18 12.08
C VAL A 96 -6.31 -6.45 13.03
N LYS A 97 -6.47 -5.15 12.78
CA LYS A 97 -7.33 -4.22 13.50
C LYS A 97 -8.01 -3.28 12.50
N ASP A 98 -9.14 -2.70 12.89
CA ASP A 98 -9.86 -1.73 12.08
C ASP A 98 -8.95 -0.57 11.64
N GLY A 99 -8.89 -0.35 10.33
CA GLY A 99 -8.04 0.65 9.69
C GLY A 99 -6.61 0.22 9.38
N ASP A 100 -6.29 -1.07 9.45
CA ASP A 100 -4.98 -1.59 9.05
C ASP A 100 -4.75 -1.56 7.54
N ILE A 101 -3.49 -1.38 7.17
CA ILE A 101 -2.99 -1.68 5.83
C ILE A 101 -2.05 -2.88 5.97
N ILE A 102 -2.41 -3.97 5.29
CA ILE A 102 -1.67 -5.24 5.32
C ILE A 102 -0.72 -5.27 4.12
N LEU A 103 0.58 -5.52 4.35
CA LEU A 103 1.56 -5.75 3.29
C LEU A 103 1.60 -7.22 2.90
N MET A 104 1.37 -7.48 1.61
CA MET A 104 1.50 -8.78 0.95
C MET A 104 2.08 -8.55 -0.46
N HIS A 105 2.54 -9.62 -1.09
CA HIS A 105 3.14 -9.63 -2.42
C HIS A 105 2.50 -10.72 -3.28
N ASP A 106 1.91 -10.33 -4.40
CA ASP A 106 1.26 -11.20 -5.40
C ASP A 106 2.25 -11.95 -6.32
N LEU A 107 3.48 -12.15 -5.85
CA LEU A 107 4.58 -12.80 -6.58
C LEU A 107 4.74 -14.28 -6.23
N TYR A 108 3.96 -14.79 -5.26
CA TYR A 108 4.19 -16.09 -4.63
C TYR A 108 2.87 -16.85 -4.47
N ASP A 109 2.84 -18.11 -4.91
CA ASP A 109 1.65 -18.98 -4.82
C ASP A 109 1.15 -19.08 -3.37
N ALA A 110 2.07 -19.22 -2.41
CA ALA A 110 1.75 -19.26 -0.98
C ALA A 110 0.99 -18.01 -0.49
N THR A 111 1.23 -16.84 -1.10
CA THR A 111 0.47 -15.62 -0.77
C THR A 111 -0.94 -15.68 -1.35
N GLY A 112 -1.09 -16.22 -2.57
CA GLY A 112 -2.40 -16.49 -3.19
C GLY A 112 -3.23 -17.47 -2.36
N ASP A 113 -2.66 -18.61 -2.00
CA ASP A 113 -3.29 -19.63 -1.16
C ASP A 113 -3.74 -19.06 0.20
N ALA A 114 -2.90 -18.20 0.80
CA ALA A 114 -3.25 -17.53 2.04
C ALA A 114 -4.45 -16.59 1.87
N SER A 115 -4.52 -15.84 0.77
CA SER A 115 -5.62 -14.91 0.48
C SER A 115 -6.98 -15.61 0.38
N GLU A 116 -7.03 -16.84 -0.16
CA GLU A 116 -8.27 -17.64 -0.22
C GLU A 116 -8.86 -17.94 1.17
N THR A 117 -8.02 -17.97 2.21
CA THR A 117 -8.46 -18.16 3.60
C THR A 117 -8.67 -16.83 4.33
N ILE A 118 -7.74 -15.88 4.17
CA ILE A 118 -7.75 -14.60 4.89
C ILE A 118 -9.00 -13.79 4.59
N ILE A 119 -9.33 -13.63 3.30
CA ILE A 119 -10.44 -12.76 2.87
C ILE A 119 -11.79 -13.18 3.47
N PRO A 120 -12.25 -14.44 3.33
CA PRO A 120 -13.54 -14.84 3.89
C PRO A 120 -13.55 -14.78 5.43
N GLU A 121 -12.43 -15.09 6.10
CA GLU A 121 -12.35 -15.02 7.56
C GLU A 121 -12.42 -13.57 8.06
N LEU A 122 -11.77 -12.61 7.38
CA LEU A 122 -11.90 -11.19 7.70
C LEU A 122 -13.35 -10.71 7.52
N VAL A 123 -14.00 -11.08 6.42
CA VAL A 123 -15.42 -10.73 6.17
C VAL A 123 -16.31 -11.33 7.27
N LYS A 124 -16.09 -12.58 7.66
CA LYS A 124 -16.83 -13.25 8.75
C LYS A 124 -16.64 -12.54 10.10
N ARG A 125 -15.46 -11.96 10.34
CA ARG A 125 -15.17 -11.14 11.54
C ARG A 125 -15.75 -9.72 11.47
N GLY A 126 -16.45 -9.37 10.39
CA GLY A 126 -17.11 -8.07 10.21
C GLY A 126 -16.22 -7.00 9.60
N PHE A 127 -15.05 -7.35 9.05
CA PHE A 127 -14.24 -6.39 8.29
C PHE A 127 -14.83 -6.16 6.91
N GLN A 128 -14.77 -4.91 6.46
CA GLN A 128 -14.93 -4.56 5.05
C GLN A 128 -13.53 -4.36 4.44
N LEU A 129 -13.22 -5.10 3.38
CA LEU A 129 -12.01 -4.88 2.60
C LEU A 129 -12.29 -3.74 1.61
N VAL A 130 -11.44 -2.73 1.63
CA VAL A 130 -11.58 -1.49 0.83
C VAL A 130 -10.24 -1.14 0.20
N THR A 131 -10.28 -0.29 -0.82
CA THR A 131 -9.08 0.34 -1.38
C THR A 131 -8.44 1.30 -0.36
N VAL A 132 -7.18 1.70 -0.60
CA VAL A 132 -6.50 2.62 0.32
C VAL A 132 -7.12 4.01 0.23
N SER A 133 -7.52 4.44 -0.98
CA SER A 133 -8.26 5.68 -1.19
C SER A 133 -9.61 5.70 -0.45
N GLU A 134 -10.40 4.63 -0.51
CA GLU A 134 -11.64 4.52 0.26
C GLU A 134 -11.37 4.54 1.77
N LEU A 135 -10.43 3.74 2.25
CA LEU A 135 -10.05 3.71 3.67
C LEU A 135 -9.68 5.11 4.17
N SER A 136 -8.87 5.82 3.40
CA SER A 136 -8.49 7.19 3.73
C SER A 136 -9.69 8.14 3.74
N SER A 137 -10.59 8.04 2.74
CA SER A 137 -11.76 8.92 2.64
C SER A 137 -12.68 8.81 3.85
N TYR A 138 -12.83 7.61 4.42
CA TYR A 138 -13.62 7.37 5.64
C TYR A 138 -12.93 7.85 6.91
N ARG A 139 -11.64 8.20 6.85
CA ARG A 139 -10.77 8.38 8.02
C ARG A 139 -9.96 9.68 7.98
N GLY A 140 -10.45 10.69 7.25
CA GLY A 140 -9.91 12.07 7.28
C GLY A 140 -8.98 12.44 6.14
N GLY A 141 -8.83 11.59 5.12
CA GLY A 141 -8.09 11.88 3.90
C GLY A 141 -6.57 11.70 4.02
N MET A 142 -5.88 12.04 2.93
CA MET A 142 -4.42 11.97 2.80
C MET A 142 -3.88 13.28 2.25
N ILE A 143 -2.63 13.59 2.59
CA ILE A 143 -1.92 14.77 2.12
C ILE A 143 -0.73 14.30 1.26
N PRO A 144 -0.53 14.88 0.07
CA PRO A 144 0.64 14.60 -0.76
C PRO A 144 1.97 14.78 0.00
N GLY A 145 2.93 13.90 -0.27
CA GLY A 145 4.24 13.91 0.39
C GLY A 145 4.22 13.51 1.88
N LYS A 146 3.08 13.12 2.43
CA LYS A 146 2.99 12.48 3.76
C LYS A 146 2.85 10.97 3.63
N SER A 147 3.29 10.25 4.66
CA SER A 147 3.24 8.79 4.68
C SER A 147 2.20 8.25 5.66
N TYR A 148 1.48 7.21 5.27
CA TYR A 148 0.42 6.58 6.07
C TYR A 148 0.63 5.07 6.13
N SER A 149 0.61 4.48 7.32
CA SER A 149 0.69 3.02 7.53
C SER A 149 -0.64 2.39 7.92
N GLN A 150 -1.58 3.20 8.38
CA GLN A 150 -2.89 2.80 8.90
C GLN A 150 -3.77 4.05 9.02
N PHE A 151 -5.08 3.85 9.15
CA PHE A 151 -6.06 4.91 9.36
C PHE A 151 -6.98 4.56 10.53
N ARG A 152 -6.59 4.99 11.74
CA ARG A 152 -7.41 4.79 12.94
C ARG A 152 -8.42 5.93 13.09
N LEU A 153 -9.58 5.60 13.65
CA LEU A 153 -10.45 6.63 14.22
C LEU A 153 -9.69 7.37 15.31
N VAL A 154 -9.69 8.70 15.23
CA VAL A 154 -9.37 9.52 16.40
C VAL A 154 -10.48 9.19 17.41
N LYS A 155 -10.12 8.66 18.57
CA LYS A 155 -11.07 8.60 19.68
C LYS A 155 -11.49 10.04 19.97
N THR A 156 -12.69 10.41 19.59
CA THR A 156 -13.34 11.55 20.21
C THR A 156 -13.47 11.17 21.68
N ASN A 157 -12.71 11.85 22.54
CA ASN A 157 -13.01 11.82 23.96
C ASN A 157 -14.36 12.51 24.13
N GLU A 158 -15.44 11.75 23.96
CA GLU A 158 -16.74 12.16 24.45
C GLU A 158 -16.63 12.25 25.98
N LYS A 159 -16.87 13.46 26.48
CA LYS A 159 -17.10 13.73 27.90
C LYS A 159 -18.46 13.20 28.32
#